data_AF-A0A328DIM7-F1
#
_entry.id   AF-A0A328DIM7-F1
#
_cell.length_a   1.000
_cell.length_b   1.000
_cell.length_c   1.000
_cell.angle_alpha   90.00
_cell.angle_beta   90.00
_cell.angle_gamma   90.00
#
_symmetry.space_group_name_H-M   'P 1'
#
loop_
_entity.id
_entity.type
_entity.pdbx_description
1 polymer ?
#
loop_
_entity_poly.entity_id
_entity_poly.type
_entity_poly.pdbx_seq_one_letter_code
_entity_poly.pdbx_strand_id
1 'polypeptide(L)'
;MLKYDTSSTLLSLLLVSSLPWLPMSECGGGKAAAARKEDIPYIKCQVCQKLALQLFHQVHTKQSQISPKKISEFEIIEISESLCNLEKQEAHWILKIDIVEQGDELALIEQDMEGKCHSKCKTIERACQEVMDYCDTDVAEYLYNNNNLELDSLVNFLCKDLSKACNKTPPPLPKDREPGESFVPKPEEDVEMEKILRSMQGMSMNPWGAHDMRMYSPEELTRYGDGDGDED
;
A
#
# COMPACT_ATOMS: atom_id res chain seq x y z
N MET A 1 -61.77 -65.84 35.06
CA MET A 1 -61.83 -65.85 33.58
C MET A 1 -60.46 -65.45 33.06
N LEU A 2 -59.91 -66.29 32.17
CA LEU A 2 -58.73 -66.15 31.31
C LEU A 2 -58.69 -64.76 30.62
N LYS A 3 -57.59 -64.14 30.20
CA LYS A 3 -56.29 -64.62 29.68
C LYS A 3 -55.37 -63.39 29.51
N TYR A 4 -54.06 -63.60 29.65
CA TYR A 4 -53.02 -62.79 29.01
C TYR A 4 -53.14 -62.93 27.49
N ASP A 5 -52.84 -61.87 26.73
CA ASP A 5 -52.21 -62.06 25.42
C ASP A 5 -51.32 -60.89 24.99
N THR A 6 -50.19 -61.29 24.44
CA THR A 6 -49.05 -60.54 23.90
C THR A 6 -49.35 -60.04 22.49
N SER A 7 -48.82 -58.88 22.07
CA SER A 7 -48.36 -58.74 20.68
C SER A 7 -47.40 -57.57 20.45
N SER A 8 -46.30 -57.94 19.82
CA SER A 8 -45.20 -57.15 19.29
C SER A 8 -45.65 -56.22 18.14
N THR A 9 -45.27 -54.94 18.20
CA THR A 9 -45.05 -54.11 17.02
C THR A 9 -43.86 -53.16 17.25
N LEU A 10 -42.71 -53.54 16.69
CA LEU A 10 -41.62 -52.64 16.34
C LEU A 10 -42.09 -51.71 15.21
N LEU A 11 -41.97 -50.39 15.37
CA LEU A 11 -41.89 -49.48 14.23
C LEU A 11 -40.95 -48.30 14.53
N SER A 12 -39.91 -48.23 13.70
CA SER A 12 -38.77 -47.33 13.73
C SER A 12 -39.14 -45.85 13.71
N LEU A 13 -38.69 -45.09 14.73
CA LEU A 13 -38.68 -43.64 14.70
C LEU A 13 -37.34 -43.15 14.12
N LEU A 14 -37.42 -42.70 12.86
CA LEU A 14 -36.37 -41.97 12.15
C LEU A 14 -36.07 -40.66 12.90
N LEU A 15 -34.93 -40.61 13.60
CA LEU A 15 -34.34 -39.37 14.09
C LEU A 15 -33.78 -38.59 12.88
N VAL A 16 -34.63 -37.75 12.28
CA VAL A 16 -34.20 -36.73 11.33
C VAL A 16 -33.39 -35.70 12.12
N SER A 17 -32.07 -35.76 12.00
CA SER A 17 -31.15 -34.77 12.55
C SER A 17 -31.42 -33.41 11.92
N SER A 18 -32.10 -32.53 12.65
CA SER A 18 -32.14 -31.11 12.37
C SER A 18 -30.75 -30.54 12.63
N LEU A 19 -29.93 -30.44 11.58
CA LEU A 19 -28.78 -29.55 11.58
C LEU A 19 -29.32 -28.13 11.76
N PRO A 20 -28.97 -27.40 12.83
CA PRO A 20 -29.27 -25.98 12.89
C PRO A 20 -28.59 -25.32 11.69
N TRP A 21 -29.35 -24.53 10.93
CA TRP A 21 -28.77 -23.58 9.98
C TRP A 21 -27.77 -22.73 10.75
N LEU A 22 -26.49 -23.06 10.60
CA LEU A 22 -25.41 -22.14 10.93
C LEU A 22 -25.64 -20.92 10.04
N PRO A 23 -25.80 -19.71 10.60
CA PRO A 23 -25.80 -18.52 9.78
C PRO A 23 -24.49 -18.54 8.99
N MET A 24 -24.61 -18.49 7.66
CA MET A 24 -23.45 -18.27 6.82
C MET A 24 -22.82 -16.99 7.35
N SER A 25 -21.64 -17.15 7.94
CA SER A 25 -20.77 -16.04 8.29
C SER A 25 -20.57 -15.27 6.98
N GLU A 26 -21.28 -14.15 6.85
CA GLU A 26 -20.88 -13.09 5.95
C GLU A 26 -19.45 -12.73 6.37
N CYS A 27 -18.48 -13.36 5.71
CA CYS A 27 -17.17 -12.78 5.51
C CYS A 27 -17.45 -11.46 4.83
N GLY A 28 -17.66 -10.42 5.64
CA GLY A 28 -17.82 -9.07 5.18
C GLY A 28 -16.61 -8.76 4.32
N GLY A 29 -16.82 -8.65 3.01
CA GLY A 29 -15.93 -7.90 2.16
C GLY A 29 -15.88 -6.51 2.77
N GLY A 30 -14.83 -6.24 3.55
CA GLY A 30 -14.59 -4.94 4.13
C GLY A 30 -14.63 -3.93 2.99
N LYS A 31 -15.54 -2.95 3.07
CA LYS A 31 -15.52 -1.81 2.16
C LYS A 31 -14.09 -1.26 2.21
N ALA A 32 -13.43 -1.13 1.06
CA ALA A 32 -12.14 -0.49 0.99
C ALA A 32 -12.22 0.83 1.76
N ALA A 33 -11.30 1.03 2.71
CA ALA A 33 -11.31 2.22 3.53
C ALA A 33 -11.28 3.46 2.63
N ALA A 34 -12.20 4.39 2.84
CA ALA A 34 -12.31 5.60 2.04
C ALA A 34 -11.54 6.76 2.71
N ALA A 35 -10.98 7.65 1.90
CA ALA A 35 -10.38 8.89 2.39
C ALA A 35 -11.43 9.86 2.95
N ARG A 36 -11.13 10.48 4.10
CA ARG A 36 -11.91 11.58 4.70
C ARG A 36 -11.51 12.89 4.03
N LYS A 37 -12.28 13.32 3.02
CA LYS A 37 -11.95 14.51 2.21
C LYS A 37 -11.99 15.80 3.03
N GLU A 38 -12.79 15.83 4.08
CA GLU A 38 -12.92 16.90 5.04
C GLU A 38 -11.62 17.19 5.80
N ASP A 39 -10.71 16.22 5.94
CA ASP A 39 -9.45 16.36 6.68
C ASP A 39 -8.35 17.01 5.83
N ILE A 40 -8.46 16.89 4.50
CA ILE A 40 -7.42 17.31 3.54
C ILE A 40 -7.02 18.78 3.74
N PRO A 41 -7.95 19.76 3.90
CA PRO A 41 -7.57 21.16 4.09
C PRO A 41 -6.71 21.42 5.34
N TYR A 42 -6.77 20.56 6.35
CA TYR A 42 -6.02 20.71 7.60
C TYR A 42 -4.61 20.12 7.51
N ILE A 43 -4.44 19.07 6.71
CA ILE A 43 -3.16 18.32 6.62
C ILE A 43 -2.37 18.61 5.34
N LYS A 44 -2.96 19.24 4.32
CA LYS A 44 -2.36 19.37 2.98
C LYS A 44 -0.92 19.93 2.99
N CYS A 45 -0.67 20.97 3.79
CA CYS A 45 0.68 21.54 3.89
C CYS A 45 1.69 20.57 4.54
N GLN A 46 1.30 19.89 5.63
CA GLN A 46 2.15 18.91 6.30
C GLN A 46 2.46 17.72 5.39
N VAL A 47 1.46 17.24 4.64
CA VAL A 47 1.63 16.19 3.63
C VAL A 47 2.63 16.65 2.56
N CYS A 48 2.52 17.88 2.07
CA CYS A 48 3.47 18.41 1.09
C CYS A 48 4.91 18.45 1.62
N GLN A 49 5.11 18.90 2.86
CA GLN A 49 6.45 18.95 3.47
C GLN A 49 7.06 17.55 3.61
N LYS A 50 6.27 16.57 4.06
CA LYS A 50 6.71 15.17 4.13
C LYS A 50 6.97 14.59 2.74
N LEU A 51 6.12 14.89 1.76
CA LEU A 51 6.31 14.48 0.37
C LEU A 51 7.63 15.00 -0.21
N ALA A 52 7.92 16.30 -0.05
CA ALA A 52 9.17 16.91 -0.50
C ALA A 52 10.40 16.24 0.14
N LEU A 53 10.33 15.95 1.44
CA LEU A 53 11.36 15.21 2.17
C LEU A 53 11.60 13.82 1.58
N GLN A 54 10.52 13.08 1.30
CA GLN A 54 10.62 11.72 0.75
C GLN A 54 11.15 11.73 -0.69
N LEU A 55 10.70 12.67 -1.52
CA LEU A 55 11.22 12.86 -2.86
C LEU A 55 12.73 13.13 -2.84
N PHE A 56 13.16 14.07 -2.01
CA PHE A 56 14.57 14.40 -1.83
C PHE A 56 15.41 13.17 -1.45
N HIS A 57 14.97 12.43 -0.43
CA HIS A 57 15.69 11.25 0.04
C HIS A 57 15.76 10.12 -1.00
N GLN A 58 14.66 9.83 -1.70
CA GLN A 58 14.62 8.74 -2.67
C GLN A 58 15.44 9.07 -3.93
N VAL A 59 15.39 10.31 -4.41
CA VAL A 59 16.24 10.78 -5.52
C VAL A 59 17.72 10.71 -5.14
N HIS A 60 18.10 11.18 -3.95
CA HIS A 60 19.49 11.07 -3.47
C HIS A 60 19.93 9.61 -3.29
N THR A 61 19.04 8.76 -2.79
CA THR A 61 19.32 7.32 -2.64
C THR A 61 19.58 6.69 -4.01
N LYS A 62 18.70 6.92 -5.00
CA LYS A 62 18.88 6.39 -6.36
C LYS A 62 20.15 6.94 -7.01
N GLN A 63 20.42 8.24 -6.88
CA GLN A 63 21.66 8.87 -7.37
C GLN A 63 22.93 8.25 -6.75
N SER A 64 22.89 7.88 -5.47
CA SER A 64 24.02 7.21 -4.82
C SER A 64 24.26 5.79 -5.35
N GLN A 65 23.20 5.06 -5.73
CA GLN A 65 23.27 3.70 -6.25
C GLN A 65 23.79 3.62 -7.69
N ILE A 66 23.48 4.62 -8.51
CA ILE A 66 23.88 4.65 -9.94
C ILE A 66 25.17 5.45 -10.19
N SER A 67 25.74 6.05 -9.14
CA SER A 67 26.98 6.82 -9.22
C SER A 67 28.11 5.97 -9.86
N PRO A 68 28.89 6.50 -10.81
CA PRO A 68 29.06 7.92 -11.16
C PRO A 68 28.08 8.46 -12.22
N LYS A 69 27.11 7.65 -12.68
CA LYS A 69 26.11 8.13 -13.65
C LYS A 69 25.17 9.13 -12.98
N LYS A 70 24.77 10.16 -13.71
CA LYS A 70 23.75 11.11 -13.26
C LYS A 70 22.37 10.49 -13.43
N ILE A 71 21.50 10.63 -12.43
CA ILE A 71 20.09 10.26 -12.53
C ILE A 71 19.43 11.04 -13.67
N SER A 72 18.65 10.35 -14.49
CA SER A 72 17.88 10.99 -15.55
C SER A 72 16.65 11.70 -14.99
N GLU A 73 16.17 12.72 -15.69
CA GLU A 73 14.90 13.39 -15.36
C GLU A 73 13.74 12.39 -15.33
N PHE A 74 13.69 11.47 -16.30
CA PHE A 74 12.68 10.41 -16.36
C PHE A 74 12.65 9.54 -15.09
N GLU A 75 13.82 9.15 -14.58
CA GLU A 75 13.89 8.38 -13.32
C GLU A 75 13.40 9.17 -12.09
N ILE A 76 13.49 10.50 -12.12
CA ILE A 76 12.95 11.38 -11.07
C ILE A 76 11.42 11.49 -11.20
N ILE A 77 10.89 11.56 -12.43
CA ILE A 77 9.44 11.53 -12.69
C ILE A 77 8.84 10.22 -12.16
N GLU A 78 9.45 9.07 -12.47
CA GLU A 78 8.97 7.76 -11.97
C GLU A 78 8.89 7.70 -10.44
N ILE A 79 9.91 8.25 -9.75
CA ILE A 79 9.88 8.36 -8.28
C ILE A 79 8.72 9.26 -7.87
N SER A 80 8.60 10.45 -8.48
CA SER A 80 7.59 11.45 -8.13
C SER A 80 6.16 10.93 -8.27
N GLU A 81 5.85 10.22 -9.36
CA GLU A 81 4.56 9.56 -9.59
C GLU A 81 4.26 8.45 -8.57
N SER A 82 5.30 7.74 -8.11
CA SER A 82 5.16 6.59 -7.20
C SER A 82 4.99 6.97 -5.74
N LEU A 83 5.43 8.16 -5.32
CA LEU A 83 5.42 8.61 -3.91
C LEU A 83 4.03 8.68 -3.27
N CYS A 84 2.97 8.81 -4.07
CA CYS A 84 1.58 8.89 -3.60
C CYS A 84 0.74 7.63 -3.91
N ASN A 85 1.37 6.52 -4.30
CA ASN A 85 0.69 5.27 -4.62
C ASN A 85 1.07 4.18 -3.61
N LEU A 86 0.17 3.81 -2.70
CA LEU A 86 0.41 2.81 -1.65
C LEU A 86 0.73 1.39 -2.16
N GLU A 87 0.53 1.11 -3.45
CA GLU A 87 0.97 -0.12 -4.09
C GLU A 87 2.47 -0.13 -4.40
N LYS A 88 3.11 1.04 -4.38
CA LYS A 88 4.53 1.26 -4.67
C LYS A 88 5.32 1.40 -3.38
N GLN A 89 6.57 0.93 -3.41
CA GLN A 89 7.45 0.96 -2.24
C GLN A 89 7.77 2.40 -1.82
N GLU A 90 7.85 3.28 -2.82
CA GLU A 90 8.11 4.71 -2.71
C GLU A 90 7.08 5.42 -1.83
N ALA A 91 5.83 4.94 -1.72
CA ALA A 91 4.78 5.54 -0.90
C ALA A 91 4.66 4.97 0.52
N HIS A 92 5.53 4.04 0.94
CA HIS A 92 5.43 3.39 2.26
C HIS A 92 5.55 4.35 3.43
N TRP A 93 6.19 5.51 3.22
CA TRP A 93 6.27 6.55 4.23
C TRP A 93 4.87 6.95 4.76
N ILE A 94 3.81 6.82 3.95
CA ILE A 94 2.42 7.09 4.35
C ILE A 94 1.95 6.10 5.43
N LEU A 95 2.37 4.83 5.35
CA LEU A 95 1.97 3.78 6.31
C LEU A 95 2.56 4.01 7.70
N LYS A 96 3.60 4.83 7.81
CA LYS A 96 4.25 5.19 9.08
C LYS A 96 3.69 6.47 9.69
N ILE A 97 2.72 7.13 9.04
CA ILE A 97 2.17 8.39 9.51
C ILE A 97 0.77 8.16 10.06
N ASP A 98 0.52 8.68 11.27
CA ASP A 98 -0.81 8.80 11.83
C ASP A 98 -1.27 10.27 11.83
N ILE A 99 -2.59 10.46 11.68
CA ILE A 99 -3.24 11.77 11.85
C ILE A 99 -3.74 11.85 13.29
N VAL A 100 -3.15 12.74 14.09
CA VAL A 100 -3.49 12.91 15.52
C VAL A 100 -4.15 14.27 15.72
N GLU A 101 -5.23 14.29 16.51
CA GLU A 101 -5.89 15.51 16.95
C GLU A 101 -5.10 16.13 18.11
N GLN A 102 -4.60 17.36 17.90
CA GLN A 102 -3.90 18.15 18.90
C GLN A 102 -4.67 19.45 19.15
N GLY A 103 -5.63 19.39 20.08
CA GLY A 103 -6.53 20.51 20.35
C GLY A 103 -7.39 20.83 19.13
N ASP A 104 -7.23 22.05 18.58
CA ASP A 104 -7.99 22.53 17.42
C ASP A 104 -7.27 22.27 16.08
N GLU A 105 -6.20 21.46 16.04
CA GLU A 105 -5.40 21.16 14.84
C GLU A 105 -5.23 19.64 14.60
N LEU A 106 -5.07 19.25 13.33
CA LEU A 106 -4.61 17.90 12.94
C LEU A 106 -3.11 17.93 12.70
N ALA A 107 -2.38 17.03 13.35
CA ALA A 107 -0.94 16.87 13.19
C ALA A 107 -0.61 15.50 12.57
N LEU A 108 0.37 15.48 11.67
CA LEU A 108 0.96 14.25 11.15
C LEU A 108 2.09 13.79 12.05
N ILE A 109 1.92 12.65 12.71
CA ILE A 109 2.92 12.05 13.60
C ILE A 109 3.51 10.82 12.95
N GLU A 110 4.83 10.80 12.85
CA GLU A 110 5.58 9.65 12.34
C GLU A 110 5.75 8.62 13.45
N GLN A 111 5.45 7.37 13.11
CA GLN A 111 5.52 6.20 13.98
C GLN A 111 6.73 5.36 13.58
N ASP A 112 7.29 4.61 14.54
CA ASP A 112 8.44 3.75 14.29
C ASP A 112 8.10 2.54 13.40
N MET A 113 6.84 2.10 13.40
CA MET A 113 6.33 0.92 12.71
C MET A 113 5.35 1.27 11.60
N GLU A 114 5.22 0.42 10.58
CA GLU A 114 4.17 0.54 9.57
C GLU A 114 2.81 0.12 10.15
N GLY A 115 1.78 0.92 9.92
CA GLY A 115 0.42 0.67 10.39
C GLY A 115 -0.48 0.01 9.34
N LYS A 116 -1.58 -0.59 9.80
CA LYS A 116 -2.65 -1.06 8.90
C LYS A 116 -3.34 0.14 8.26
N CYS A 117 -3.31 0.21 6.93
CA CYS A 117 -3.90 1.31 6.18
C CYS A 117 -5.44 1.30 6.25
N HIS A 118 -6.01 2.33 6.87
CA HIS A 118 -7.44 2.60 6.93
C HIS A 118 -7.75 4.01 6.38
N SER A 119 -8.75 4.70 6.93
CA SER A 119 -9.25 5.96 6.40
C SER A 119 -8.21 7.08 6.49
N LYS A 120 -7.43 7.16 7.58
CA LYS A 120 -6.35 8.15 7.76
C LYS A 120 -5.24 8.00 6.73
N CYS A 121 -4.73 6.78 6.55
CA CYS A 121 -3.73 6.45 5.54
C CYS A 121 -4.23 6.81 4.13
N LYS A 122 -5.47 6.46 3.79
CA LYS A 122 -6.11 6.85 2.52
C LYS A 122 -6.34 8.36 2.38
N THR A 123 -6.53 9.06 3.49
CA THR A 123 -6.63 10.52 3.51
C THR A 123 -5.28 11.17 3.19
N ILE A 124 -4.18 10.66 3.75
CA ILE A 124 -2.83 11.11 3.42
C ILE A 124 -2.50 10.81 1.96
N GLU A 125 -2.79 9.59 1.48
CA GLU A 125 -2.63 9.21 0.07
C GLU A 125 -3.36 10.18 -0.86
N ARG A 126 -4.63 10.47 -0.55
CA ARG A 126 -5.43 11.39 -1.34
C ARG A 126 -4.88 12.83 -1.30
N ALA A 127 -4.46 13.31 -0.14
CA ALA A 127 -3.84 14.63 -0.01
C ALA A 127 -2.50 14.71 -0.77
N CYS A 128 -1.72 13.63 -0.78
CA CYS A 128 -0.47 13.51 -1.53
C CYS A 128 -0.73 13.63 -3.03
N GLN A 129 -1.71 12.87 -3.54
CA GLN A 129 -2.12 12.94 -4.94
C GLN A 129 -2.54 14.37 -5.32
N GLU A 130 -3.31 15.06 -4.48
CA GLU A 130 -3.71 16.46 -4.72
C GLU A 130 -2.58 17.49 -4.64
N VAL A 131 -1.41 17.12 -4.10
CA VAL A 131 -0.20 17.94 -4.12
C VAL A 131 0.65 17.62 -5.35
N MET A 132 0.78 16.35 -5.72
CA MET A 132 1.66 15.90 -6.80
C MET A 132 1.04 15.94 -8.21
N ASP A 133 -0.29 15.91 -8.34
CA ASP A 133 -1.08 15.68 -9.57
C ASP A 133 -0.52 16.32 -10.87
N TYR A 134 -0.09 17.58 -10.80
CA TYR A 134 0.45 18.33 -11.96
C TYR A 134 1.85 18.91 -11.69
N CYS A 135 2.53 18.42 -10.65
CA CYS A 135 3.80 18.98 -10.19
C CYS A 135 4.98 18.03 -10.42
N ASP A 136 4.72 16.78 -10.81
CA ASP A 136 5.69 15.70 -11.01
C ASP A 136 6.75 16.02 -12.08
N THR A 137 6.34 16.58 -13.23
CA THR A 137 7.28 16.99 -14.28
C THR A 137 8.09 18.21 -13.86
N ASP A 138 7.44 19.22 -13.29
CA ASP A 138 8.08 20.48 -12.91
C ASP A 138 9.08 20.28 -11.75
N VAL A 139 8.73 19.42 -10.78
CA VAL A 139 9.62 19.06 -9.69
C VAL A 139 10.79 18.20 -10.16
N ALA A 140 10.56 17.31 -11.14
CA ALA A 140 11.62 16.51 -11.73
C ALA A 140 12.62 17.37 -12.52
N GLU A 141 12.13 18.31 -13.34
CA GLU A 141 12.99 19.27 -14.04
C GLU A 141 13.82 20.08 -13.03
N TYR A 142 13.18 20.59 -11.98
CA TYR A 142 13.85 21.35 -10.93
C TYR A 142 14.95 20.53 -10.23
N LEU A 143 14.70 19.27 -9.89
CA LEU A 143 15.67 18.38 -9.28
C LEU A 143 16.81 18.00 -10.24
N TYR A 144 16.49 17.75 -11.51
CA TYR A 144 17.47 17.37 -12.52
C TYR A 144 18.46 18.51 -12.82
N ASN A 145 17.97 19.76 -12.87
CA ASN A 145 18.78 20.93 -13.22
C ASN A 145 19.62 21.47 -12.05
N ASN A 146 19.28 21.13 -10.80
CA ASN A 146 19.94 21.67 -9.62
C ASN A 146 20.73 20.59 -8.86
N ASN A 147 22.01 20.44 -9.20
CA ASN A 147 22.89 19.41 -8.62
C ASN A 147 23.21 19.59 -7.11
N ASN A 148 23.03 20.80 -6.54
CA ASN A 148 23.30 21.12 -5.13
C ASN A 148 22.03 21.63 -4.44
N LEU A 149 20.97 20.83 -4.51
CA LEU A 149 19.67 21.20 -3.97
C LEU A 149 19.65 21.04 -2.44
N GLU A 150 19.19 22.07 -1.74
CA GLU A 150 18.86 21.99 -0.32
C GLU A 150 17.38 21.58 -0.15
N LEU A 151 17.10 20.76 0.86
CA LEU A 151 15.74 20.30 1.16
C LEU A 151 14.74 21.46 1.29
N ASP A 152 15.12 22.54 1.98
CA ASP A 152 14.25 23.70 2.20
C ASP A 152 13.89 24.40 0.88
N SER A 153 14.80 24.41 -0.09
CA SER A 153 14.54 24.96 -1.43
C SER A 153 13.51 24.13 -2.18
N LEU A 154 13.63 22.80 -2.12
CA LEU A 154 12.62 21.89 -2.68
C LEU A 154 11.26 22.04 -2.02
N VAL A 155 11.22 22.13 -0.69
CA VAL A 155 9.97 22.31 0.07
C VAL A 155 9.30 23.62 -0.32
N ASN A 156 10.04 24.72 -0.43
CA ASN A 156 9.49 26.00 -0.86
C ASN A 156 8.93 25.93 -2.28
N PHE A 157 9.72 25.38 -3.22
CA PHE A 157 9.33 25.25 -4.61
C PHE A 157 8.06 24.37 -4.77
N LEU A 158 8.04 23.17 -4.20
CA LEU A 158 6.92 22.25 -4.32
C LEU A 158 5.69 22.74 -3.54
N CYS A 159 5.85 23.19 -2.30
CA CYS A 159 4.73 23.42 -1.39
C CYS A 159 4.15 24.83 -1.42
N LYS A 160 4.94 25.85 -1.81
CA LYS A 160 4.47 27.24 -1.90
C LYS A 160 4.24 27.68 -3.34
N ASP A 161 5.17 27.37 -4.23
CA ASP A 161 5.14 27.87 -5.60
C ASP A 161 4.26 27.01 -6.51
N LEU A 162 4.52 25.71 -6.59
CA LEU A 162 3.79 24.78 -7.47
C LEU A 162 2.40 24.41 -6.91
N SER A 163 2.37 23.62 -5.83
CA SER A 163 1.11 23.05 -5.30
C SER A 163 0.27 24.06 -4.50
N LYS A 164 0.89 25.15 -4.03
CA LYS A 164 0.29 26.17 -3.15
C LYS A 164 -0.32 25.60 -1.86
N ALA A 165 0.06 24.37 -1.49
CA ALA A 165 -0.44 23.65 -0.33
C ALA A 165 -0.18 24.38 0.98
N CYS A 166 0.93 25.11 1.07
CA CYS A 166 1.37 25.83 2.27
C CYS A 166 1.12 27.35 2.23
N ASN A 167 0.34 27.86 1.27
CA ASN A 167 0.09 29.30 1.16
C ASN A 167 -0.97 29.82 2.12
N LYS A 168 -1.78 28.92 2.70
CA LYS A 168 -2.81 29.26 3.69
C LYS A 168 -2.54 28.46 4.95
N THR A 169 -2.69 29.12 6.09
CA THR A 169 -2.73 28.43 7.38
C THR A 169 -3.96 27.53 7.44
N PRO A 170 -3.84 26.28 7.91
CA PRO A 170 -4.97 25.41 8.17
C PRO A 170 -6.06 26.11 9.00
N PRO A 171 -7.35 25.95 8.66
CA PRO A 171 -8.43 26.42 9.53
C PRO A 171 -8.46 25.62 10.85
N PRO A 172 -9.05 26.15 11.93
CA PRO A 172 -9.25 25.38 13.16
C PRO A 172 -10.29 24.28 12.95
N LEU A 173 -10.15 23.18 13.67
CA LEU A 173 -11.05 22.04 13.55
C LEU A 173 -12.47 22.34 14.05
N PRO A 174 -13.51 21.76 13.42
CA PRO A 174 -14.87 21.83 13.93
C PRO A 174 -15.00 21.06 15.25
N LYS A 175 -15.70 21.64 16.23
CA LYS A 175 -15.90 21.02 17.55
C LYS A 175 -16.73 19.74 17.54
N ASP A 176 -17.57 19.56 16.51
CA ASP A 176 -18.47 18.40 16.35
C ASP A 176 -17.89 17.32 15.44
N ARG A 177 -16.58 17.37 15.17
CA ARG A 177 -15.87 16.38 14.35
C ARG A 177 -15.74 15.07 15.11
N GLU A 178 -16.03 13.95 14.45
CA GLU A 178 -15.75 12.62 14.99
C GLU A 178 -14.25 12.28 14.86
N PRO A 179 -13.58 11.89 15.96
CA PRO A 179 -12.17 11.51 15.92
C PRO A 179 -11.87 10.42 14.88
N GLY A 180 -10.66 10.46 14.35
CA GLY A 180 -10.13 9.40 13.47
C GLY A 180 -9.95 8.07 14.20
N GLU A 181 -9.85 6.97 13.45
CA GLU A 181 -9.49 5.66 14.01
C GLU A 181 -8.11 5.67 14.68
N SER A 182 -7.87 4.81 15.66
CA SER A 182 -6.54 4.68 16.27
C SER A 182 -5.54 4.02 15.32
N PHE A 183 -4.28 4.42 15.39
CA PHE A 183 -3.19 3.73 14.69
C PHE A 183 -3.06 2.28 15.18
N VAL A 184 -3.02 1.33 14.24
CA VAL A 184 -2.82 -0.10 14.54
C VAL A 184 -1.53 -0.54 13.87
N PRO A 185 -0.45 -0.80 14.64
CA PRO A 185 0.81 -1.26 14.07
C PRO A 185 0.63 -2.64 13.42
N LYS A 186 1.26 -2.85 12.26
CA LYS A 186 1.41 -4.17 11.67
C LYS A 186 2.52 -4.92 12.41
N PRO A 187 2.42 -6.25 12.58
CA PRO A 187 3.55 -7.02 13.06
C PRO A 187 4.69 -6.97 12.03
N GLU A 188 5.93 -6.98 12.51
CA GLU A 188 7.13 -6.79 11.67
C GLU A 188 7.27 -7.87 10.58
N GLU A 189 6.91 -9.12 10.90
CA GLU A 189 6.89 -10.24 9.95
C GLU A 189 5.96 -9.97 8.75
N ASP A 190 4.78 -9.40 8.98
CA ASP A 190 3.84 -9.05 7.91
C ASP A 190 4.41 -7.91 7.03
N VAL A 191 5.13 -6.96 7.62
CA VAL A 191 5.77 -5.84 6.90
C VAL A 191 6.88 -6.37 5.98
N GLU A 192 7.70 -7.29 6.47
CA GLU A 192 8.77 -7.90 5.67
C GLU A 192 8.20 -8.75 4.53
N MET A 193 7.18 -9.56 4.81
CA MET A 193 6.51 -10.37 3.80
C MET A 193 5.87 -9.49 2.70
N GLU A 194 5.16 -8.43 3.07
CA GLU A 194 4.57 -7.48 2.12
C GLU A 194 5.63 -6.79 1.26
N LYS A 195 6.77 -6.42 1.86
CA LYS A 195 7.90 -5.81 1.15
C LYS A 195 8.46 -6.76 0.08
N ILE A 196 8.60 -8.05 0.39
CA ILE A 196 9.03 -9.07 -0.57
C ILE A 196 8.02 -9.17 -1.72
N LEU A 197 6.72 -9.35 -1.41
CA LEU A 197 5.68 -9.48 -2.44
C LEU A 197 5.61 -8.28 -3.39
N ARG A 198 5.80 -7.07 -2.85
CA ARG A 198 5.76 -5.82 -3.64
C ARG A 198 7.02 -5.63 -4.49
N SER A 199 8.19 -6.04 -3.99
CA SER A 199 9.42 -6.03 -4.81
C SER A 199 9.30 -6.90 -6.07
N MET A 200 8.50 -7.98 -5.99
CA MET A 200 8.20 -8.83 -7.14
C MET A 200 7.20 -8.19 -8.12
N GLN A 201 6.26 -7.37 -7.64
CA GLN A 201 5.30 -6.66 -8.50
C GLN A 201 5.95 -5.53 -9.31
N GLY A 202 7.03 -4.93 -8.78
CA GLY A 202 7.86 -3.95 -9.50
C GLY A 202 8.70 -4.56 -10.63
N MET A 203 8.91 -5.87 -10.64
CA MET A 203 9.46 -6.59 -11.78
C MET A 203 8.36 -6.74 -12.83
N SER A 204 8.19 -5.71 -13.66
CA SER A 204 7.53 -5.88 -14.95
C SER A 204 8.18 -7.08 -15.63
N MET A 205 7.44 -8.18 -15.76
CA MET A 205 7.69 -9.19 -16.77
C MET A 205 7.64 -8.43 -18.10
N ASN A 206 8.79 -7.98 -18.57
CA ASN A 206 8.90 -7.40 -19.89
C ASN A 206 8.28 -8.42 -20.88
N PRO A 207 7.44 -8.00 -21.85
CA PRO A 207 6.82 -8.93 -22.79
C PRO A 207 7.82 -9.81 -23.56
N TRP A 208 9.10 -9.41 -23.54
CA TRP A 208 10.23 -10.12 -24.14
C TRP A 208 10.94 -11.13 -23.22
N GLY A 209 10.72 -11.11 -21.90
CA GLY A 209 11.32 -12.06 -20.94
C GLY A 209 10.40 -13.21 -20.53
N ALA A 210 9.11 -13.15 -20.89
CA ALA A 210 8.18 -14.26 -20.72
C ALA A 210 8.32 -15.34 -21.82
N HIS A 211 9.13 -15.11 -22.84
CA HIS A 211 9.20 -15.97 -24.02
C HIS A 211 10.11 -17.20 -23.89
N ASP A 212 10.92 -17.29 -22.81
CA ASP A 212 11.90 -18.36 -22.60
C ASP A 212 11.64 -19.24 -21.36
N MET A 213 10.53 -19.02 -20.65
CA MET A 213 10.04 -20.01 -19.68
C MET A 213 9.11 -21.00 -20.40
N ARG A 214 9.70 -21.90 -21.18
CA ARG A 214 8.97 -23.12 -21.57
C ARG A 214 8.90 -24.01 -20.34
N MET A 215 7.70 -24.21 -19.79
CA MET A 215 7.45 -25.35 -18.91
C MET A 215 7.58 -26.60 -19.77
N TYR A 216 8.72 -27.28 -19.66
CA TYR A 216 8.87 -28.62 -20.25
C TYR A 216 7.87 -29.54 -19.58
N SER A 217 7.06 -30.24 -20.37
CA SER A 217 6.20 -31.29 -19.82
C SER A 217 7.07 -32.42 -19.25
N PRO A 218 6.60 -33.19 -18.25
CA PRO A 218 7.34 -34.33 -17.71
C PRO A 218 7.81 -35.31 -18.79
N GLU A 219 7.07 -35.37 -19.90
CA GLU A 219 7.32 -36.18 -21.08
C GLU A 219 8.55 -35.70 -21.89
N GLU A 220 8.80 -34.39 -21.94
CA GLU A 220 9.97 -33.81 -22.61
C GLU A 220 11.24 -33.98 -21.78
N LEU A 221 11.16 -33.93 -20.45
CA LEU A 221 12.27 -34.21 -19.54
C LEU A 221 12.78 -35.66 -19.68
N THR A 222 11.87 -36.62 -19.87
CA THR A 222 12.25 -38.02 -20.12
C THR A 222 12.94 -38.24 -21.46
N ARG A 223 12.75 -37.35 -22.44
CA ARG A 223 13.38 -37.45 -23.76
C ARG A 223 14.85 -37.02 -23.77
N TYR A 224 15.24 -36.15 -22.84
CA TYR A 224 16.62 -35.69 -22.67
C TYR A 224 17.42 -36.50 -21.64
N GLY A 225 16.76 -37.39 -20.90
CA GLY A 225 17.40 -38.25 -19.88
C GLY A 225 17.91 -39.60 -20.40
N ASP A 226 17.71 -39.92 -21.68
CA ASP A 226 17.99 -41.25 -22.25
C ASP A 226 18.99 -41.17 -23.42
N GLY A 227 20.11 -40.49 -23.18
CA GLY A 227 21.13 -40.26 -24.20
C GLY A 227 22.48 -39.84 -23.63
N ASP A 228 23.04 -40.68 -22.76
CA ASP A 228 24.44 -41.14 -22.86
C ASP A 228 24.76 -42.01 -21.64
N GLY A 229 24.95 -43.30 -21.92
CA GLY A 229 25.24 -44.35 -20.96
C GLY A 229 25.82 -45.57 -21.69
N ASP A 230 27.07 -45.38 -22.14
CA ASP A 230 28.17 -46.36 -22.18
C ASP A 230 28.19 -47.54 -23.18
N GLU A 231 29.37 -47.60 -23.86
CA GLU A 231 30.20 -48.79 -24.19
C GLU A 231 29.88 -49.67 -25.42
N ASP A 232 30.58 -49.43 -26.55
CA ASP A 232 31.57 -50.33 -27.21
C ASP A 232 32.07 -49.79 -28.59
#